data_AF-A0A1H6RPX4-F1
#
_entry.id   AF-A0A1H6RPX4-F1
#
_cell.length_a   1.000
_cell.length_b   1.000
_cell.length_c   1.000
_cell.angle_alpha   90.00
_cell.angle_beta   90.00
_cell.angle_gamma   90.00
#
_symmetry.space_group_name_H-M   'P 1'
#
loop_
_entity.id
_entity.type
_entity.pdbx_description
1 polymer ?
#
loop_
_entity_poly.entity_id
_entity_poly.type
_entity_poly.pdbx_seq_one_letter_code
_entity_poly.pdbx_strand_id
1 'polypeptide(L)'
;MRKYGLVLSILLIAMLLLPSSIVMAASVTTMDVDGSNGKLTISGTTTEDCLAVAILVYDEAGINLVYIETTGVENSAYKSTINLANGTYTVKAGDYDGENGLITKKVTVTGSETTPAADTESPAVTTTATTATTTATTAGSTAPKTEDSKMIWVWMFIMSVSGLSVIAVEKRRGSHL
;
A
#
# COMPACT_ATOMS: atom_id res chain seq x y z
N MET A 1 62.87 -1.47 23.10
CA MET A 1 62.37 -1.42 21.71
C MET A 1 61.61 -2.68 21.26
N ARG A 2 61.83 -3.88 21.81
CA ARG A 2 61.16 -5.13 21.36
C ARG A 2 59.67 -5.29 21.74
N LYS A 3 59.19 -4.63 22.81
CA LYS A 3 57.81 -4.82 23.33
C LYS A 3 56.73 -4.13 22.49
N TYR A 4 57.06 -2.99 21.87
CA TYR A 4 56.13 -2.23 21.02
C TYR A 4 55.92 -2.89 19.66
N GLY A 5 56.90 -3.65 19.16
CA GLY A 5 56.77 -4.40 17.91
C GLY A 5 55.68 -5.47 17.99
N LEU A 6 55.62 -6.23 19.08
CA LEU A 6 54.62 -7.28 19.26
C LEU A 6 53.20 -6.70 19.44
N VAL A 7 53.05 -5.59 20.16
CA VAL A 7 51.76 -4.90 20.32
C VAL A 7 51.28 -4.33 18.99
N LEU A 8 52.19 -3.72 18.20
CA LEU A 8 51.87 -3.20 16.87
C LEU A 8 51.46 -4.31 15.89
N SER A 9 52.15 -5.47 15.93
CA SER A 9 51.78 -6.63 15.12
C SER A 9 50.41 -7.20 15.47
N ILE A 10 50.07 -7.27 16.76
CA ILE A 10 48.74 -7.74 17.20
C ILE A 10 47.64 -6.77 16.76
N LEU A 11 47.88 -5.46 16.87
CA LEU A 11 46.92 -4.44 16.42
C LEU A 11 46.67 -4.53 14.90
N LEU A 12 47.72 -4.75 14.12
CA LEU A 12 47.64 -4.85 12.67
C LEU A 12 46.89 -6.12 12.22
N ILE A 13 47.11 -7.24 12.90
CA ILE A 13 46.38 -8.50 12.66
C ILE A 13 44.91 -8.36 13.09
N ALA A 14 44.63 -7.73 14.23
CA ALA A 14 43.26 -7.49 14.69
C ALA A 14 42.46 -6.62 13.72
N MET A 15 43.10 -5.62 13.10
CA MET A 15 42.48 -4.76 12.08
C MET A 15 42.23 -5.51 10.76
N LEU A 16 43.07 -6.50 10.42
CA LEU A 16 42.89 -7.36 9.24
C LEU A 16 41.79 -8.42 9.43
N LEU A 17 41.52 -8.80 10.69
CA LEU A 17 40.48 -9.76 11.07
C LEU A 17 39.11 -9.10 11.28
N LEU A 18 38.99 -7.78 11.08
CA LEU A 18 37.68 -7.14 11.06
C LEU A 18 36.89 -7.68 9.87
N PRO A 19 35.64 -8.15 10.05
CA PRO A 19 34.83 -8.60 8.94
C PRO A 19 34.63 -7.43 7.98
N SER A 20 35.11 -7.57 6.75
CA SER A 20 34.75 -6.66 5.67
C SER A 20 33.27 -6.90 5.38
N SER A 21 32.40 -5.99 5.82
CA SER A 21 31.02 -6.00 5.38
C SER A 21 31.01 -5.69 3.88
N ILE A 22 30.65 -6.69 3.07
CA ILE A 22 30.38 -6.46 1.65
C ILE A 22 29.04 -5.71 1.60
N VAL A 23 29.08 -4.46 1.16
CA VAL A 23 27.87 -3.71 0.82
C VAL A 23 27.49 -4.15 -0.60
N MET A 24 26.49 -5.01 -0.72
CA MET A 24 25.90 -5.33 -2.02
C MET A 24 25.17 -4.08 -2.53
N ALA A 25 25.44 -3.69 -3.77
CA ALA A 25 24.72 -2.59 -4.41
C ALA A 25 23.29 -3.04 -4.74
N ALA A 26 22.32 -2.13 -4.65
CA ALA A 26 20.95 -2.44 -5.03
C ALA A 26 20.84 -2.72 -6.55
N SER A 27 20.15 -3.81 -6.92
CA SER A 27 19.91 -4.13 -8.33
C SER A 27 18.90 -3.18 -8.95
N VAL A 28 17.95 -2.66 -8.17
CA VAL A 28 17.26 -1.41 -8.51
C VAL A 28 18.22 -0.27 -8.24
N THR A 29 18.62 0.46 -9.28
CA THR A 29 19.66 1.50 -9.20
C THR A 29 19.09 2.89 -9.02
N THR A 30 17.91 3.15 -9.59
CA THR A 30 17.18 4.41 -9.41
C THR A 30 15.70 4.14 -9.23
N MET A 31 15.01 5.04 -8.52
CA MET A 31 13.56 5.06 -8.43
C MET A 31 13.09 6.51 -8.48
N ASP A 32 12.10 6.78 -9.31
CA ASP A 32 11.33 8.00 -9.36
C ASP A 32 9.85 7.70 -9.12
N VAL A 33 9.18 8.59 -8.41
CA VAL A 33 7.82 8.36 -7.93
C VAL A 33 7.02 9.66 -8.05
N ASP A 34 5.95 9.63 -8.84
CA ASP A 34 5.03 10.73 -9.04
C ASP A 34 3.63 10.38 -8.54
N GLY A 35 3.01 11.30 -7.79
CA GLY A 35 1.70 11.13 -7.16
C GLY A 35 0.69 12.17 -7.67
N SER A 36 0.19 11.99 -8.88
CA SER A 36 -0.71 12.96 -9.53
C SER A 36 -2.00 12.29 -10.04
N ASN A 37 -3.09 13.06 -10.09
CA ASN A 37 -4.37 12.63 -10.65
C ASN A 37 -4.95 11.33 -10.05
N GLY A 38 -4.83 11.14 -8.74
CA GLY A 38 -5.28 9.92 -8.04
C GLY A 38 -4.48 8.68 -8.43
N LYS A 39 -3.27 8.88 -8.97
CA LYS A 39 -2.39 7.82 -9.43
C LYS A 39 -1.01 7.99 -8.83
N LEU A 40 -0.36 6.86 -8.66
CA LEU A 40 1.03 6.74 -8.28
C LEU A 40 1.78 6.11 -9.46
N THR A 41 2.67 6.86 -10.09
CA THR A 41 3.55 6.35 -11.16
C THR A 41 4.94 6.13 -10.58
N ILE A 42 5.41 4.89 -10.62
CA ILE A 42 6.73 4.48 -10.19
C ILE A 42 7.53 4.12 -11.42
N SER A 43 8.74 4.65 -11.56
CA SER A 43 9.66 4.25 -12.62
C SER A 43 11.08 4.26 -12.13
N GLY A 44 11.99 3.63 -12.87
CA GLY A 44 13.39 3.62 -12.49
C GLY A 44 14.22 2.74 -13.40
N THR A 45 15.44 2.52 -12.97
CA THR A 45 16.43 1.69 -13.67
C THR A 45 16.92 0.58 -12.77
N THR A 46 17.40 -0.49 -13.39
CA THR A 46 18.01 -1.64 -12.72
C THR A 46 19.40 -1.93 -13.26
N THR A 47 20.09 -2.89 -12.66
CA THR A 47 21.21 -3.62 -13.28
C THR A 47 20.70 -4.54 -14.39
N GLU A 48 21.60 -5.00 -15.25
CA GLU A 48 21.27 -5.80 -16.45
C GLU A 48 20.74 -7.21 -16.14
N ASP A 49 21.00 -7.72 -14.94
CA ASP A 49 20.60 -9.04 -14.46
C ASP A 49 19.21 -9.06 -13.78
N CYS A 50 18.65 -7.90 -13.45
CA CYS A 50 17.34 -7.80 -12.84
C CYS A 50 16.24 -8.02 -13.88
N LEU A 51 15.44 -9.07 -13.70
CA LEU A 51 14.36 -9.43 -14.63
C LEU A 51 12.99 -8.85 -14.22
N ALA A 52 12.81 -8.59 -12.92
CA ALA A 52 11.58 -8.06 -12.37
C ALA A 52 11.82 -7.25 -11.09
N VAL A 53 10.99 -6.24 -10.87
CA VAL A 53 11.02 -5.38 -9.69
C VAL A 53 9.76 -5.59 -8.87
N ALA A 54 9.93 -5.85 -7.58
CA ALA A 54 8.86 -5.82 -6.59
C ALA A 54 8.66 -4.40 -6.08
N ILE A 55 7.44 -3.88 -6.19
CA ILE A 55 7.03 -2.56 -5.72
C ILE A 55 6.06 -2.76 -4.55
N LEU A 56 6.44 -2.22 -3.39
CA LEU A 56 5.65 -2.27 -2.17
C LEU A 56 5.28 -0.83 -1.77
N VAL A 57 3.99 -0.58 -1.60
CA VAL A 57 3.48 0.72 -1.16
C VAL A 57 2.92 0.56 0.24
N TYR A 58 3.47 1.32 1.17
CA TYR A 58 3.04 1.40 2.54
C TYR A 58 2.31 2.72 2.80
N ASP A 59 1.58 2.78 3.90
CA ASP A 59 1.04 4.02 4.44
C ASP A 59 2.14 5.05 4.78
N GLU A 60 1.72 6.25 5.19
CA GLU A 60 2.64 7.34 5.55
C GLU A 60 3.64 6.95 6.65
N ALA A 61 3.20 6.10 7.59
CA ALA A 61 4.01 5.59 8.68
C ALA A 61 5.03 4.55 8.21
N GLY A 62 4.83 3.94 7.04
CA GLY A 62 5.67 2.85 6.52
C GLY A 62 5.44 1.52 7.25
N ILE A 63 4.28 1.36 7.91
CA ILE A 63 3.97 0.23 8.78
C ILE A 63 3.02 -0.72 8.07
N ASN A 64 1.91 -0.20 7.54
CA ASN A 64 0.89 -1.02 6.90
C ASN A 64 1.14 -1.08 5.40
N LEU A 65 1.20 -2.29 4.85
CA LEU A 65 1.24 -2.50 3.40
C LEU A 65 -0.14 -2.17 2.82
N VAL A 66 -0.18 -1.19 1.91
CA VAL A 66 -1.40 -0.71 1.24
C VAL A 66 -1.55 -1.40 -0.10
N TYR A 67 -0.44 -1.59 -0.82
CA TYR A 67 -0.44 -2.20 -2.16
C TYR A 67 0.89 -2.90 -2.45
N ILE A 68 0.85 -3.93 -3.28
CA ILE A 68 2.02 -4.62 -3.79
C ILE A 68 1.80 -5.03 -5.25
N GLU A 69 2.86 -4.91 -6.05
CA GLU A 69 2.90 -5.37 -7.43
C GLU A 69 4.31 -5.78 -7.81
N THR A 70 4.41 -6.62 -8.83
CA THR A 70 5.66 -6.95 -9.51
C THR A 70 5.57 -6.52 -10.96
N THR A 71 6.58 -5.82 -11.45
CA THR A 71 6.68 -5.42 -12.87
C THR A 71 7.90 -6.04 -13.51
N GLY A 72 7.78 -6.44 -14.78
CA GLY A 72 8.93 -6.84 -15.58
C GLY A 72 9.88 -5.66 -15.81
N VAL A 73 11.15 -5.98 -16.02
CA VAL A 73 12.19 -5.05 -16.46
C VAL A 73 12.37 -5.19 -17.98
N GLU A 74 12.43 -4.07 -18.68
CA GLU A 74 12.75 -4.01 -20.10
C GLU A 74 13.86 -2.97 -20.32
N ASN A 75 14.94 -3.35 -21.02
CA ASN A 75 16.10 -2.49 -21.27
C ASN A 75 16.65 -1.85 -19.98
N SER A 76 16.78 -2.64 -18.91
CA SER A 76 17.23 -2.20 -17.58
C SER A 76 16.39 -1.07 -16.97
N ALA A 77 15.12 -0.97 -17.36
CA ALA A 77 14.17 0.00 -16.86
C ALA A 77 12.85 -0.66 -16.48
N TYR A 78 12.14 -0.05 -15.55
CA TYR A 78 10.82 -0.51 -15.12
C TYR A 78 9.88 0.68 -14.93
N LYS A 79 8.58 0.42 -15.08
CA LYS A 79 7.53 1.40 -14.85
C LYS A 79 6.22 0.73 -14.47
N SER A 80 5.57 1.23 -13.43
CA SER A 80 4.20 0.87 -13.06
C SER A 80 3.37 2.12 -12.72
N THR A 81 2.06 2.03 -12.92
CA THR A 81 1.10 3.06 -12.51
C THR A 81 -0.05 2.41 -11.74
N ILE A 82 -0.27 2.89 -10.52
CA ILE A 82 -1.25 2.35 -9.58
C ILE A 82 -2.29 3.43 -9.25
N ASN A 83 -3.58 3.09 -9.24
CA ASN A 83 -4.60 4.02 -8.75
C ASN A 83 -4.62 3.97 -7.22
N LEU A 84 -4.38 5.10 -6.57
CA LEU A 84 -4.35 5.22 -5.11
C LEU A 84 -5.20 6.42 -4.68
N ALA A 85 -5.83 6.31 -3.51
CA ALA A 85 -6.52 7.44 -2.91
C ALA A 85 -5.54 8.58 -2.60
N ASN A 86 -6.07 9.79 -2.42
CA ASN A 86 -5.26 10.93 -2.01
C ASN A 86 -4.64 10.66 -0.63
N GLY A 87 -3.35 10.91 -0.50
CA GLY A 87 -2.62 10.63 0.74
C GLY A 87 -1.12 10.60 0.54
N THR A 88 -0.39 10.46 1.64
CA THR A 88 1.08 10.29 1.64
C THR A 88 1.43 8.82 1.86
N TYR A 89 2.38 8.33 1.07
CA TYR A 89 2.76 6.92 1.03
C TYR A 89 4.28 6.76 1.07
N THR A 90 4.71 5.59 1.55
CA THR A 90 6.11 5.16 1.48
C THR A 90 6.22 4.04 0.45
N VAL A 91 6.93 4.29 -0.64
CA VAL A 91 7.17 3.32 -1.72
C VAL A 91 8.53 2.69 -1.53
N LYS A 92 8.58 1.37 -1.65
CA LYS A 92 9.82 0.59 -1.69
C LYS A 92 9.87 -0.20 -2.98
N ALA A 93 11.03 -0.21 -3.64
CA ALA A 93 11.27 -1.02 -4.83
C ALA A 93 12.60 -1.76 -4.69
N GLY A 94 12.62 -3.01 -5.12
CA GLY A 94 13.84 -3.83 -5.19
C GLY A 94 13.67 -4.99 -6.14
N ASP A 95 14.75 -5.77 -6.29
CA ASP A 95 14.70 -7.02 -7.04
C ASP A 95 13.56 -7.90 -6.55
N TYR A 96 12.85 -8.53 -7.48
CA TYR A 96 11.87 -9.54 -7.12
C TYR A 96 12.50 -10.70 -6.34
N ASP A 97 13.73 -11.09 -6.71
CA ASP A 97 14.43 -12.20 -6.06
C ASP A 97 15.00 -11.81 -4.67
N GLY A 98 14.93 -10.53 -4.31
CA GLY A 98 15.24 -10.03 -2.97
C GLY A 98 16.73 -9.95 -2.63
N GLU A 99 17.62 -10.19 -3.59
CA GLU A 99 19.06 -10.35 -3.34
C GLU A 99 19.77 -9.03 -2.96
N ASN A 100 19.22 -7.88 -3.33
CA ASN A 100 19.97 -6.61 -3.34
C ASN A 100 19.31 -5.43 -2.59
N GLY A 101 18.43 -5.70 -1.62
CA GLY A 101 17.82 -4.63 -0.80
C GLY A 101 16.82 -3.74 -1.55
N LEU A 102 16.30 -2.72 -0.86
CA LEU A 102 15.18 -1.89 -1.33
C LEU A 102 15.57 -0.40 -1.38
N ILE A 103 15.27 0.28 -2.48
CA ILE A 103 15.22 1.75 -2.51
C ILE A 103 13.87 2.19 -1.92
N THR A 104 13.88 3.19 -1.04
CA THR A 104 12.68 3.74 -0.41
C THR A 104 12.49 5.22 -0.77
N LYS A 105 11.25 5.63 -1.10
CA LYS A 105 10.86 7.04 -1.29
C LYS A 105 9.51 7.33 -0.65
N LYS A 106 9.32 8.58 -0.23
CA LYS A 106 8.01 9.12 0.17
C LYS A 106 7.40 9.95 -0.96
N VAL A 107 6.09 9.89 -1.08
CA VAL A 107 5.33 10.58 -2.13
C VAL A 107 3.94 10.94 -1.61
N THR A 108 3.39 12.05 -2.09
CA THR A 108 2.00 12.42 -1.85
C THR A 108 1.23 12.26 -3.15
N VAL A 109 0.16 11.46 -3.13
CA VAL A 109 -0.80 11.32 -4.22
C VAL A 109 -1.86 12.39 -4.07
N THR A 110 -2.00 13.22 -5.10
CA THR A 110 -3.01 14.26 -5.19
C THR A 110 -4.11 13.87 -6.15
N GLY A 111 -5.36 14.20 -5.81
CA GLY A 111 -6.52 13.85 -6.64
C GLY A 111 -6.60 14.73 -7.89
N SER A 112 -7.32 14.24 -8.89
CA SER A 112 -7.77 15.11 -9.98
C SER A 112 -9.06 15.80 -9.51
N GLU A 113 -9.03 17.12 -9.32
CA GLU A 113 -10.27 17.87 -9.13
C GLU A 113 -11.07 17.82 -10.43
N THR A 114 -12.14 17.03 -10.47
CA THR A 114 -13.19 17.27 -11.46
C THR A 114 -13.90 18.55 -11.07
N THR A 115 -13.54 19.66 -11.71
CA THR A 115 -14.31 20.91 -11.59
C THR A 115 -15.76 20.61 -11.97
N PRO A 116 -16.76 20.87 -11.11
CA PRO A 116 -18.15 20.74 -11.50
C PRO A 116 -18.41 21.69 -12.68
N ALA A 117 -18.93 21.18 -13.79
CA ALA A 117 -19.41 22.03 -14.87
C ALA A 117 -20.49 22.94 -14.30
N ALA A 118 -20.29 24.26 -14.40
CA ALA A 118 -21.30 25.23 -14.03
C ALA A 118 -22.50 25.08 -14.98
N ASP A 119 -23.63 24.61 -14.46
CA ASP A 119 -24.91 24.63 -15.16
C ASP A 119 -25.24 26.07 -15.55
N THR A 120 -25.13 26.38 -16.84
CA THR A 120 -25.65 27.63 -17.39
C THR A 120 -27.15 27.44 -17.61
N GLU A 121 -27.92 27.84 -16.60
CA GLU A 121 -29.38 27.90 -16.63
C GLU A 121 -29.82 28.95 -17.68
N SER A 122 -30.58 28.51 -18.69
CA SER A 122 -31.30 29.39 -19.63
C SER A 122 -32.81 29.20 -19.42
N PRO A 123 -33.61 30.27 -19.33
CA PRO A 123 -34.97 30.18 -18.80
C PRO A 123 -35.98 29.84 -19.91
N ALA A 124 -36.93 28.93 -19.64
CA ALA A 124 -38.21 28.91 -20.35
C ALA A 124 -39.32 28.10 -19.65
N VAL A 125 -40.32 28.86 -19.19
CA VAL A 125 -41.78 28.64 -19.36
C VAL A 125 -42.50 27.60 -18.48
N THR A 126 -43.29 28.18 -17.58
CA THR A 126 -44.44 27.69 -16.82
C THR A 126 -45.45 26.89 -17.64
N THR A 127 -45.94 25.77 -17.11
CA THR A 127 -47.33 25.33 -17.31
C THR A 127 -47.87 24.68 -16.04
N THR A 128 -48.95 25.24 -15.53
CA THR A 128 -49.68 24.87 -14.31
C THR A 128 -50.70 23.78 -14.61
N ALA A 129 -50.78 22.73 -13.76
CA ALA A 129 -52.01 21.92 -13.62
C ALA A 129 -52.14 21.33 -12.20
N THR A 130 -53.09 21.93 -11.49
CA THR A 130 -53.84 21.66 -10.25
C THR A 130 -53.96 20.22 -9.70
N THR A 131 -53.53 20.09 -8.43
CA THR A 131 -54.16 19.50 -7.23
C THR A 131 -55.01 18.22 -7.29
N ALA A 132 -54.59 17.21 -6.51
CA ALA A 132 -55.48 16.44 -5.63
C ALA A 132 -54.87 16.34 -4.22
N THR A 133 -55.63 16.82 -3.23
CA THR A 133 -55.33 16.80 -1.79
C THR A 133 -56.14 15.69 -1.13
N THR A 134 -55.51 14.86 -0.30
CA THR A 134 -56.18 14.19 0.83
C THR A 134 -55.32 14.32 2.08
N THR A 135 -55.94 14.86 3.12
CA THR A 135 -55.42 15.40 4.37
C THR A 135 -55.28 14.32 5.46
N ALA A 136 -54.26 14.41 6.32
CA ALA A 136 -54.41 14.22 7.78
C ALA A 136 -53.19 14.75 8.56
N THR A 137 -53.44 15.79 9.34
CA THR A 137 -52.57 16.44 10.33
C THR A 137 -52.63 15.66 11.65
N THR A 138 -51.51 15.49 12.36
CA THR A 138 -51.44 15.69 13.83
C THR A 138 -50.00 16.02 14.23
N ALA A 139 -49.82 17.18 14.84
CA ALA A 139 -48.56 17.64 15.42
C ALA A 139 -48.36 17.04 16.83
N GLY A 140 -47.13 16.66 17.14
CA GLY A 140 -46.69 16.25 18.48
C GLY A 140 -45.17 16.34 18.57
N SER A 141 -44.68 17.44 19.13
CA SER A 141 -43.27 17.71 19.40
C SER A 141 -42.75 16.88 20.58
N THR A 142 -41.73 16.03 20.35
CA THR A 142 -40.66 15.74 21.31
C THR A 142 -39.40 15.26 20.56
N ALA A 143 -38.28 15.97 20.64
CA ALA A 143 -36.94 15.44 20.34
C ALA A 143 -36.31 14.85 21.62
N PRO A 144 -35.18 14.11 21.61
CA PRO A 144 -34.44 13.42 20.52
C PRO A 144 -34.17 11.92 20.84
N LYS A 145 -33.81 11.06 19.86
CA LYS A 145 -32.92 9.89 20.12
C LYS A 145 -32.42 9.15 18.87
N THR A 146 -31.11 8.90 18.92
CA THR A 146 -30.29 7.93 18.22
C THR A 146 -30.93 6.53 18.17
N GLU A 147 -31.21 6.02 16.97
CA GLU A 147 -31.42 4.60 16.72
C GLU A 147 -30.79 4.22 15.36
N ASP A 148 -29.50 3.87 15.39
CA ASP A 148 -28.94 2.96 14.37
C ASP A 148 -27.92 1.99 15.00
N SER A 149 -28.28 1.47 16.17
CA SER A 149 -27.51 0.43 16.87
C SER A 149 -27.94 -0.98 16.47
N LYS A 150 -28.91 -1.15 15.56
CA LYS A 150 -29.37 -2.49 15.14
C LYS A 150 -28.58 -3.02 13.94
N MET A 151 -27.97 -2.14 13.13
CA MET A 151 -27.16 -2.53 11.97
C MET A 151 -25.71 -2.90 12.34
N ILE A 152 -25.18 -2.42 13.47
CA ILE A 152 -23.81 -2.73 13.93
C ILE A 152 -23.66 -4.17 14.43
N TRP A 153 -24.70 -4.73 15.05
CA TRP A 153 -24.63 -6.10 15.60
C TRP A 153 -24.63 -7.18 14.52
N VAL A 154 -25.25 -6.91 13.37
CA VAL A 154 -25.27 -7.83 12.23
C VAL A 154 -23.86 -7.99 11.64
N TRP A 155 -23.07 -6.92 11.59
CA TRP A 155 -21.68 -6.96 11.10
C TRP A 155 -20.71 -7.64 12.07
N MET A 156 -20.88 -7.46 13.39
CA MET A 156 -20.04 -8.15 14.38
C MET A 156 -20.24 -9.68 14.39
N PHE A 157 -21.46 -10.16 14.10
CA PHE A 157 -21.69 -11.62 14.03
C PHE A 157 -21.05 -12.27 12.81
N ILE A 158 -20.96 -11.54 11.69
CA ILE A 158 -20.33 -12.03 10.45
C ILE A 158 -18.79 -12.11 10.59
N MET A 159 -18.16 -11.20 11.33
CA MET A 159 -16.70 -11.23 11.57
C MET A 159 -16.25 -12.28 12.60
N SER A 160 -17.16 -12.82 13.43
CA SER A 160 -16.79 -13.77 14.50
C SER A 160 -16.75 -15.24 14.07
N VAL A 161 -17.23 -15.59 12.87
CA VAL A 161 -17.27 -17.00 12.40
C VAL A 161 -16.05 -17.39 11.55
N SER A 162 -15.23 -16.42 11.11
CA SER A 162 -14.00 -16.67 10.33
C SER A 162 -12.78 -17.10 11.16
N GLY A 163 -12.97 -17.39 12.46
CA GLY A 163 -11.90 -17.74 13.40
C GLY A 163 -11.83 -19.21 13.83
N LEU A 164 -12.18 -20.17 12.96
CA LEU A 164 -12.02 -21.60 13.30
C LEU A 164 -10.80 -22.21 12.59
N SER A 165 -9.71 -22.33 13.35
CA SER A 165 -8.50 -23.08 12.98
C SER A 165 -8.82 -24.55 12.68
N VAL A 166 -8.31 -25.08 11.56
CA VAL A 166 -8.20 -26.53 11.37
C VAL A 166 -6.76 -26.94 11.66
N ILE A 167 -6.57 -27.52 12.86
CA ILE A 167 -5.38 -28.30 13.23
C ILE A 167 -5.68 -29.78 12.94
N ALA A 168 -4.70 -30.46 12.33
CA ALA A 168 -4.49 -31.90 12.19
C ALA A 168 -5.42 -32.70 11.26
N VAL A 169 -4.86 -33.19 10.15
CA VAL A 169 -5.25 -34.49 9.58
C VAL A 169 -4.06 -35.44 9.71
N GLU A 170 -4.20 -36.37 10.64
CA GLU A 170 -3.29 -37.48 10.89
C GLU A 170 -3.35 -38.49 9.74
N LYS A 171 -2.19 -38.82 9.17
CA LYS A 171 -2.03 -39.85 8.15
C LYS A 171 -2.20 -41.23 8.80
N ARG A 172 -3.41 -41.79 8.75
CA ARG A 172 -3.63 -43.24 8.88
C ARG A 172 -4.19 -43.81 7.58
N ARG A 173 -3.35 -44.52 6.84
CA ARG A 173 -3.81 -45.58 5.93
C ARG A 173 -2.93 -46.80 6.13
N GLY A 174 -3.46 -47.74 6.91
CA GLY A 174 -3.15 -49.15 6.80
C GLY A 174 -4.40 -49.88 6.29
N SER A 175 -4.15 -50.83 5.39
CA SER A 175 -4.91 -52.07 5.12
C SER A 175 -6.42 -51.98 4.85
N HIS A 176 -6.84 -52.28 3.61
CA HIS A 176 -7.52 -53.54 3.27
C HIS A 176 -7.94 -53.56 1.78
N LEU A 177 -7.72 -54.73 1.18
CA LEU A 177 -8.11 -55.22 -0.16
C LEU A 177 -7.19 -54.83 -1.33
#